data_AF-A0A8R1E576-F1
#
_entry.id   AF-A0A8R1E576-F1
#
_cell.length_a   1.000
_cell.length_b   1.000
_cell.length_c   1.000
_cell.angle_alpha   90.00
_cell.angle_beta   90.00
_cell.angle_gamma   90.00
#
_symmetry.space_group_name_H-M   'P 1'
#
loop_
_entity.id
_entity.type
_entity.pdbx_description
1 polymer ?
#
loop_
_entity_poly.entity_id
_entity_poly.type
_entity_poly.pdbx_seq_one_letter_code
_entity_poly.pdbx_strand_id
1 'polypeptide(L)'
;MIVPEAVVLSLSRLYGPSKRLEKGIRRNSERSMRKMSLDFGMCPKSMITIVRKKLKMVPYSMQKAAFLTEKNTVLRMQKGRKLQIGTHRSTPFTDEKLFTVEVNKNGQNNKIIA
;
A
#
# COMPACT_ATOMS: atom_id res chain seq x y z
N MET A 1 -7.03 20.63 -32.82
CA MET A 1 -6.85 19.19 -33.12
C MET A 1 -8.01 18.44 -32.49
N ILE A 2 -9.00 18.05 -33.29
CA ILE A 2 -10.17 17.30 -32.83
C ILE A 2 -9.75 15.84 -32.82
N VAL A 3 -9.66 15.24 -31.63
CA VAL A 3 -9.37 13.81 -31.52
C VAL A 3 -10.59 13.06 -32.05
N PRO A 4 -10.45 12.13 -33.03
CA PRO A 4 -11.60 11.45 -33.62
C PRO A 4 -12.38 10.69 -32.54
N GLU A 5 -13.71 10.76 -32.57
CA GLU A 5 -14.59 10.06 -31.63
C GLU A 5 -14.33 8.53 -31.59
N ALA A 6 -13.90 7.96 -32.73
CA ALA A 6 -13.43 6.58 -32.84
C ALA A 6 -12.17 6.27 -32.02
N VAL A 7 -11.27 7.24 -31.83
CA VAL A 7 -10.09 7.11 -30.96
C VAL A 7 -10.50 7.15 -29.48
N VAL A 8 -11.48 7.99 -29.13
CA VAL A 8 -12.03 8.05 -27.76
C VAL A 8 -12.79 6.76 -27.42
N LEU A 9 -13.55 6.22 -28.38
CA LEU A 9 -14.29 4.96 -28.24
C LEU A 9 -13.39 3.71 -28.27
N SER A 10 -12.28 3.73 -29.01
CA SER A 10 -11.31 2.63 -29.00
C SER A 10 -10.45 2.64 -27.73
N LEU A 11 -10.08 3.82 -27.21
CA LEU A 11 -9.42 3.95 -25.91
C LEU A 11 -10.32 3.52 -24.76
N SER A 12 -11.62 3.82 -24.80
CA SER A 12 -12.59 3.36 -23.78
C SER A 12 -12.86 1.85 -23.85
N ARG A 13 -12.77 1.22 -25.02
CA ARG A 13 -12.81 -0.25 -25.19
C ARG A 13 -11.51 -0.95 -24.76
N LEU A 14 -10.34 -0.35 -24.99
CA LEU A 14 -9.02 -0.88 -24.59
C LEU A 14 -8.70 -0.68 -23.09
N TYR A 15 -9.22 0.40 -22.49
CA TYR A 15 -9.12 0.72 -21.07
C TYR A 15 -10.49 0.61 -20.40
N GLY A 16 -10.96 -0.63 -20.22
CA GLY A 16 -12.07 -0.89 -19.32
C GLY A 16 -11.80 -0.32 -17.91
N PRO A 17 -12.85 -0.03 -17.12
CA PRO A 17 -12.75 0.61 -15.81
C PRO A 17 -11.77 -0.10 -14.86
N SER A 18 -11.65 -1.44 -14.96
CA SER A 18 -10.70 -2.23 -14.18
C SER A 18 -9.23 -1.85 -14.45
N LYS A 19 -8.81 -1.72 -15.72
CA LYS A 19 -7.42 -1.39 -16.08
C LYS A 19 -7.04 0.03 -15.65
N ARG A 20 -7.99 0.98 -15.74
CA ARG A 20 -7.80 2.35 -15.26
C ARG A 20 -7.65 2.38 -13.73
N LEU A 21 -8.47 1.62 -13.02
CA LEU A 21 -8.42 1.50 -11.56
C LEU A 21 -7.13 0.85 -11.07
N GLU A 22 -6.70 -0.24 -11.70
CA GLU A 22 -5.44 -0.91 -11.35
C GLU A 22 -4.25 0.04 -11.47
N LYS A 23 -4.16 0.81 -12.56
CA LYS A 23 -3.11 1.83 -12.71
C LYS A 23 -3.23 2.96 -11.69
N GLY A 24 -4.45 3.35 -11.31
CA GLY A 24 -4.71 4.31 -10.25
C GLY A 24 -4.18 3.84 -8.89
N ILE A 25 -4.50 2.60 -8.52
CA ILE A 25 -4.06 1.96 -7.27
C ILE A 25 -2.55 1.79 -7.27
N ARG A 26 -1.93 1.39 -8.39
CA ARG A 26 -0.46 1.28 -8.49
C ARG A 26 0.25 2.61 -8.28
N ARG A 27 -0.32 3.73 -8.74
CA ARG A 27 0.27 5.07 -8.54
C ARG A 27 0.12 5.57 -7.11
N ASN A 28 -1.01 5.27 -6.48
CA ASN A 28 -1.29 5.62 -5.09
C ASN A 28 -2.25 4.60 -4.48
N SER A 29 -1.69 3.67 -3.71
CA SER A 29 -2.41 2.58 -3.06
C SER A 29 -3.04 2.99 -1.72
N GLU A 30 -2.67 4.16 -1.18
CA GLU A 30 -3.14 4.73 0.08
C GLU A 30 -4.44 5.51 -0.11
N ARG A 31 -5.45 4.90 -0.74
CA ARG A 31 -6.73 5.55 -1.01
C ARG A 31 -7.92 4.80 -0.46
N SER A 32 -8.89 5.56 0.04
CA SER A 32 -10.21 5.03 0.36
C SER A 32 -10.99 4.70 -0.91
N MET A 33 -11.64 3.53 -0.95
CA MET A 33 -12.53 3.13 -2.04
C MET A 33 -13.68 4.13 -2.25
N ARG A 34 -14.15 4.82 -1.20
CA ARG A 34 -15.17 5.88 -1.32
C ARG A 34 -14.64 7.10 -2.07
N LYS A 35 -13.39 7.49 -1.80
CA LYS A 35 -12.77 8.63 -2.50
C LYS A 35 -12.50 8.26 -3.96
N MET A 36 -12.00 7.06 -4.21
CA MET A 36 -11.86 6.55 -5.58
C MET A 36 -13.20 6.46 -6.31
N SER A 37 -14.31 6.12 -5.64
CA SER A 37 -15.61 6.07 -6.31
C SER A 37 -16.08 7.46 -6.74
N LEU A 38 -15.82 8.50 -5.95
CA LEU A 38 -16.09 9.89 -6.34
C LEU A 38 -15.18 10.34 -7.49
N ASP A 39 -13.87 10.10 -7.40
CA ASP A 39 -12.88 10.49 -8.42
C ASP A 39 -13.18 9.83 -9.80
N PHE A 40 -13.74 8.63 -9.79
CA PHE A 40 -14.07 7.87 -11.01
C PHE A 40 -15.54 8.02 -11.42
N GLY A 41 -16.37 8.76 -10.67
CA GLY A 41 -17.80 8.93 -10.96
C GLY A 41 -18.60 7.62 -10.89
N MET A 42 -18.22 6.70 -10.00
CA MET A 42 -18.82 5.37 -9.88
C MET A 42 -19.57 5.19 -8.57
N CYS A 43 -20.54 4.28 -8.55
CA CYS A 43 -21.15 3.83 -7.31
C CYS A 43 -20.12 3.13 -6.41
N PRO A 44 -20.09 3.41 -5.09
CA PRO A 44 -19.18 2.73 -4.15
C PRO A 44 -19.27 1.20 -4.19
N LYS A 45 -20.47 0.63 -4.38
CA LYS A 45 -20.65 -0.83 -4.49
C LYS A 45 -19.95 -1.41 -5.73
N SER A 46 -20.01 -0.70 -6.86
CA SER A 46 -19.34 -1.09 -8.10
C SER A 46 -17.82 -1.03 -7.93
N MET A 47 -17.32 0.02 -7.27
CA MET A 47 -15.90 0.15 -6.94
C MET A 47 -15.41 -1.04 -6.10
N ILE A 48 -16.10 -1.37 -5.01
CA ILE A 48 -15.76 -2.51 -4.14
C ILE A 48 -15.78 -3.82 -4.93
N THR A 49 -16.80 -4.02 -5.77
CA THR A 49 -16.94 -5.23 -6.58
C THR A 49 -15.80 -5.38 -7.56
N ILE A 50 -15.40 -4.30 -8.24
CA ILE A 50 -14.28 -4.33 -9.17
C ILE A 50 -12.97 -4.59 -8.44
N VAL A 51 -12.68 -3.86 -7.35
CA VAL A 51 -11.43 -4.00 -6.60
C VAL A 51 -11.31 -5.39 -5.98
N ARG A 52 -12.34 -5.90 -5.29
CA ARG A 52 -12.28 -7.19 -4.60
C ARG A 52 -12.48 -8.39 -5.51
N LYS A 53 -13.44 -8.35 -6.44
CA LYS A 53 -13.77 -9.53 -7.28
C LYS A 53 -12.96 -9.58 -8.57
N LYS A 54 -12.76 -8.45 -9.25
CA LYS A 54 -12.04 -8.41 -10.54
C LYS A 54 -10.53 -8.23 -10.36
N LEU A 55 -10.11 -7.28 -9.53
CA LEU A 55 -8.68 -7.00 -9.28
C LEU A 55 -8.11 -7.88 -8.16
N LYS A 56 -8.95 -8.56 -7.38
CA LYS A 56 -8.56 -9.43 -6.25
C LYS A 56 -7.72 -8.71 -5.19
N MET A 57 -7.91 -7.40 -5.03
CA MET A 57 -7.21 -6.56 -4.06
C MET A 57 -8.05 -6.32 -2.82
N VAL A 58 -7.41 -6.19 -1.67
CA VAL A 58 -8.06 -6.00 -0.36
C VAL A 58 -7.36 -4.87 0.40
N PRO A 59 -8.09 -4.03 1.15
CA PRO A 59 -7.46 -3.04 2.00
C PRO A 59 -6.79 -3.69 3.21
N TYR A 60 -5.47 -3.52 3.34
CA TYR A 60 -4.65 -3.96 4.48
C TYR A 60 -4.30 -2.76 5.38
N SER A 61 -4.14 -3.00 6.68
CA SER A 61 -3.63 -1.97 7.59
C SER A 61 -2.19 -1.63 7.25
N MET A 62 -1.90 -0.34 7.14
CA MET A 62 -0.54 0.14 6.87
C MET A 62 0.38 -0.20 8.04
N GLN A 63 1.47 -0.91 7.75
CA GLN A 63 2.52 -1.15 8.74
C GLN A 63 3.40 0.09 8.84
N LYS A 64 3.60 0.58 10.06
CA LYS A 64 4.60 1.62 10.33
C LYS A 64 5.97 0.95 10.36
N ALA A 65 6.79 1.22 9.36
CA ALA A 65 8.20 0.85 9.35
C ALA A 65 9.06 2.10 9.42
N ALA A 66 10.26 1.98 10.00
CA ALA A 66 11.25 3.05 9.93
C ALA A 66 11.71 3.23 8.48
N PHE A 67 11.74 4.48 8.00
CA PHE A 67 12.35 4.78 6.71
C PHE A 67 13.83 4.40 6.73
N LEU A 68 14.20 3.52 5.80
CA LEU A 68 15.57 3.06 5.65
C LEU A 68 16.27 3.85 4.56
N THR A 69 17.36 4.51 4.92
CA THR A 69 18.33 5.04 3.94
C THR A 69 19.13 3.89 3.34
N GLU A 70 19.68 4.05 2.13
CA GLU A 70 20.50 3.02 1.48
C GLU A 70 21.65 2.55 2.38
N LYS A 71 22.33 3.50 3.04
CA LYS A 71 23.37 3.22 4.02
C LYS A 71 22.87 2.34 5.17
N ASN A 72 21.70 2.67 5.74
CA ASN A 72 21.11 1.88 6.83
C ASN A 72 20.69 0.49 6.37
N THR A 73 20.21 0.35 5.14
CA THR A 73 19.87 -0.95 4.53
C THR A 73 21.11 -1.84 4.45
N VAL A 74 22.23 -1.33 3.93
CA VAL A 74 23.49 -2.08 3.82
C VAL A 74 23.99 -2.51 5.21
N LEU A 75 24.01 -1.60 6.18
CA LEU A 75 24.46 -1.89 7.54
C LEU A 75 23.59 -2.95 8.22
N ARG A 76 22.26 -2.85 8.11
CA ARG A 76 21.34 -3.84 8.68
C ARG A 76 21.52 -5.21 8.02
N MET A 77 21.70 -5.23 6.70
CA MET A 77 21.88 -6.47 5.94
C MET A 77 23.19 -7.18 6.34
N GLN A 78 24.31 -6.43 6.43
CA GLN A 78 25.58 -6.95 6.93
C GLN A 78 25.47 -7.46 8.38
N LYS A 79 24.81 -6.70 9.27
CA LYS A 79 24.57 -7.11 10.66
C LYS A 79 23.74 -8.40 10.72
N GLY A 80 22.68 -8.51 9.92
CA GLY A 80 21.86 -9.72 9.82
C GLY A 80 22.66 -10.95 9.41
N ARG A 81 23.49 -10.83 8.36
CA ARG A 81 24.38 -11.91 7.92
C ARG A 81 25.35 -12.36 9.02
N LYS A 82 25.93 -11.40 9.77
CA LYS A 82 26.84 -11.72 10.88
C LYS A 82 26.12 -12.44 12.04
N LEU A 83 24.90 -12.02 12.36
CA LEU A 83 24.10 -12.65 13.44
C LEU A 83 23.65 -14.08 13.08
N GLN A 84 23.45 -14.37 11.79
CA GLN A 84 23.07 -15.69 11.29
C GLN A 84 24.17 -16.75 11.53
N ILE A 85 25.43 -16.34 11.66
CA ILE A 85 26.58 -17.23 11.93
C ILE A 85 26.56 -17.74 13.40
N GLY A 86 25.67 -17.23 14.26
CA GLY A 86 25.37 -17.84 15.56
C GLY A 86 26.13 -17.24 16.75
N THR A 87 26.78 -16.10 16.58
CA THR A 87 27.58 -15.41 17.62
C THR A 87 26.76 -14.78 18.76
N HIS A 88 25.43 -14.83 18.70
CA HIS A 88 24.54 -14.14 19.63
C HIS A 88 24.04 -15.01 20.80
N ARG A 89 24.39 -16.31 20.83
CA ARG A 89 23.84 -17.27 21.82
C ARG A 89 24.24 -16.97 23.28
N SER A 90 25.33 -16.21 23.48
CA SER A 90 25.81 -15.81 24.81
C SER A 90 25.54 -14.33 25.14
N THR A 91 24.91 -13.57 24.24
CA THR A 91 24.67 -12.13 24.44
C THR A 91 23.26 -11.91 25.00
N PRO A 92 23.11 -11.35 26.22
CA PRO A 92 21.80 -10.98 26.73
C PRO A 92 21.25 -9.80 25.90
N PHE A 93 20.02 -9.96 25.38
CA PHE A 93 19.31 -8.90 24.67
C PHE A 93 18.50 -8.07 25.67
N THR A 94 19.05 -6.93 26.09
CA THR A 94 18.38 -5.97 26.97
C THR A 94 18.08 -4.69 26.19
N ASP A 95 16.86 -4.17 26.36
CA ASP A 95 16.43 -2.90 25.77
C ASP A 95 15.60 -2.13 26.80
N GLU A 96 15.71 -0.81 26.78
CA GLU A 96 14.93 0.06 27.65
C GLU A 96 13.62 0.41 26.97
N LYS A 97 12.50 0.01 27.58
CA LYS A 97 11.18 0.30 27.04
C LYS A 97 10.51 1.42 27.84
N LEU A 98 10.21 2.51 27.14
CA LEU A 98 9.37 3.58 27.67
C LEU A 98 7.90 3.15 27.63
N PHE A 99 7.23 3.12 28.77
CA PHE A 99 5.80 2.87 28.87
C PHE A 99 5.06 4.21 28.93
N THR A 100 4.34 4.56 27.87
CA THR A 100 3.46 5.73 27.85
C THR A 100 2.10 5.39 28.48
N VAL A 101 1.68 6.20 29.47
CA VAL A 101 0.45 6.01 30.25
C VAL A 101 -0.81 6.45 29.48
N GLU A 102 -0.65 7.23 28.40
CA GLU A 102 -1.77 7.79 27.64
C GLU A 102 -2.30 6.84 26.54
N VAL A 103 -3.61 6.92 26.27
CA VAL A 103 -4.31 6.11 25.28
C VAL A 103 -3.89 6.50 23.86
N ASN A 104 -3.25 5.57 23.14
CA ASN A 104 -2.88 5.75 21.74
C ASN A 104 -4.11 6.05 20.86
N LYS A 105 -4.07 7.17 20.12
CA LYS A 105 -5.11 7.52 19.14
C LYS A 105 -5.22 6.44 18.05
N ASN A 106 -6.47 6.11 17.71
CA ASN A 106 -6.87 4.95 16.91
C ASN A 106 -6.26 4.94 15.48
N GLY A 107 -5.28 4.07 15.23
CA GLY A 107 -4.63 3.88 13.93
C GLY A 107 -5.44 3.08 12.90
N GLN A 108 -6.70 2.70 13.19
CA GLN A 108 -7.51 1.80 12.35
C GLN A 108 -7.82 2.33 10.94
N ASN A 109 -7.71 3.64 10.71
CA ASN A 109 -8.11 4.28 9.45
C ASN A 109 -7.00 4.37 8.39
N ASN A 110 -5.77 3.94 8.69
CA ASN A 110 -4.68 3.94 7.70
C ASN A 110 -4.60 2.58 7.00
N LYS A 111 -5.17 2.49 5.79
CA LYS A 111 -5.18 1.28 4.96
C LYS A 111 -4.63 1.50 3.56
N ILE A 112 -3.98 0.47 3.03
CA ILE A 112 -3.44 0.40 1.68
C ILE A 112 -4.18 -0.67 0.90
N ILE A 113 -4.55 -0.41 -0.35
CA ILE A 113 -5.14 -1.40 -1.25
C ILE A 113 -4.01 -2.13 -1.98
N ALA A 114 -3.90 -3.44 -1.77
CA ALA A 114 -2.91 -4.31 -2.41
C ALA A 114 -3.54 -5.66 -2.80
#